data_AF-A0A849DGK4-F1
#
_entry.id   AF-A0A849DGK4-F1
#
_cell.length_a   1.000
_cell.length_b   1.000
_cell.length_c   1.000
_cell.angle_alpha   90.00
_cell.angle_beta   90.00
_cell.angle_gamma   90.00
#
_symmetry.space_group_name_H-M   'P 1'
#
loop_
_entity.id
_entity.type
_entity.pdbx_description
1 polymer ?
#
loop_
_entity_poly.entity_id
_entity_poly.type
_entity_poly.pdbx_seq_one_letter_code
_entity_poly.pdbx_strand_id
1 'polypeptide(L)'
;LGLPGRPEALGGDPAEANAGAARRDAHEAWTEMLDLMVDFGVPLKESETPRATANRLAATLAPGPAADGARRLGQAEEHARYARRPWPAEALASSVLEVRAALVGRAGRWIRLRAALLPPSVIRRWRMAMVPARFRRWPEP
;
A
#
# COMPACT_ATOMS: atom_id res chain seq x y z
N LEU A 1 -53.33 -25.45 1.72
CA LEU A 1 -52.03 -26.15 1.75
C LEU A 1 -50.94 -25.15 1.38
N GLY A 2 -50.53 -24.33 2.35
CA GLY A 2 -49.49 -23.31 2.18
C GLY A 2 -48.14 -23.91 2.51
N LEU A 3 -47.20 -23.87 1.56
CA LEU A 3 -45.80 -24.13 1.86
C LEU A 3 -45.26 -22.92 2.64
N PRO A 4 -44.63 -23.12 3.81
CA PRO A 4 -44.02 -22.02 4.55
C PRO A 4 -42.89 -21.42 3.71
N GLY A 5 -42.92 -20.09 3.59
CA GLY A 5 -41.87 -19.30 2.97
C GLY A 5 -40.52 -19.70 3.56
N ARG A 6 -39.61 -20.12 2.68
CA ARG A 6 -38.21 -20.29 3.03
C ARG A 6 -37.73 -18.89 3.44
N PRO A 7 -37.21 -18.68 4.66
CA PRO A 7 -36.59 -17.42 4.98
C PRO A 7 -35.41 -17.25 4.01
N GLU A 8 -35.51 -16.22 3.19
CA GLU A 8 -34.44 -15.72 2.35
C GLU A 8 -33.22 -15.53 3.25
N ALA A 9 -32.19 -16.35 3.04
CA ALA A 9 -30.90 -16.16 3.66
C ALA A 9 -30.27 -14.88 3.06
N LEU A 10 -30.70 -13.72 3.56
CA LEU A 10 -30.09 -12.41 3.31
C LEU A 10 -28.88 -12.18 4.23
N GLY A 11 -28.15 -13.24 4.57
CA GLY A 11 -26.83 -13.19 5.17
C GLY A 11 -25.86 -13.82 4.18
N GLY A 12 -25.00 -13.02 3.55
CA GLY A 12 -23.97 -13.53 2.63
C GLY A 12 -23.12 -14.62 3.29
N ASP A 13 -22.59 -15.54 2.49
CA ASP A 13 -21.74 -16.63 2.99
C ASP A 13 -20.63 -16.05 3.90
N PRO A 14 -20.50 -16.50 5.16
CA PRO A 14 -19.45 -16.06 6.06
C PRO A 14 -18.05 -16.13 5.43
N ALA A 15 -17.81 -17.08 4.52
CA ALA A 15 -16.57 -17.18 3.76
C ALA A 15 -16.37 -16.02 2.78
N GLU A 16 -17.42 -15.56 2.11
CA GLU A 16 -17.39 -14.39 1.22
C GLU A 16 -17.21 -13.09 2.01
N ALA A 17 -17.89 -12.96 3.16
CA ALA A 17 -17.72 -11.83 4.06
C ALA A 17 -16.28 -11.73 4.58
N ASN A 18 -15.69 -12.86 4.97
CA ASN A 18 -14.29 -12.93 5.40
C ASN A 18 -13.30 -12.62 4.26
N ALA A 19 -13.55 -13.13 3.04
CA ALA A 19 -12.76 -12.78 1.87
C ALA A 19 -12.83 -11.28 1.53
N GLY A 20 -14.00 -10.68 1.72
CA GLY A 20 -14.19 -9.23 1.60
C GLY A 20 -13.40 -8.44 2.65
N ALA A 21 -13.38 -8.89 3.90
CA ALA A 21 -12.58 -8.28 4.97
C ALA A 21 -11.08 -8.36 4.68
N ALA A 22 -10.56 -9.55 4.37
CA ALA A 22 -9.15 -9.75 4.05
C ALA A 22 -8.68 -8.89 2.87
N ARG A 23 -9.54 -8.67 1.86
CA ARG A 23 -9.24 -7.77 0.73
C ARG A 23 -9.12 -6.31 1.20
N ARG A 24 -10.02 -5.84 2.07
CA ARG A 24 -9.97 -4.49 2.63
C ARG A 24 -8.71 -4.29 3.46
N ASP A 25 -8.40 -5.25 4.33
CA ASP A 25 -7.20 -5.20 5.19
C ASP A 25 -5.91 -5.13 4.35
N ALA A 26 -5.84 -5.86 3.23
CA ALA A 26 -4.72 -5.79 2.30
C ALA A 26 -4.58 -4.40 1.64
N HIS A 27 -5.68 -3.82 1.17
CA HIS A 27 -5.69 -2.47 0.60
C HIS A 27 -5.32 -1.38 1.62
N GLU A 28 -5.80 -1.51 2.86
CA GLU A 28 -5.47 -0.58 3.95
C GLU A 28 -3.99 -0.68 4.32
N ALA A 29 -3.47 -1.89 4.54
CA ALA A 29 -2.06 -2.10 4.86
C ALA A 29 -1.13 -1.66 3.71
N TRP A 30 -1.56 -1.83 2.46
CA TRP A 30 -0.84 -1.32 1.29
C TRP A 30 -0.81 0.21 1.26
N THR A 31 -1.96 0.87 1.47
CA THR A 31 -2.06 2.33 1.57
C THR A 31 -1.15 2.86 2.67
N GLU A 32 -1.18 2.25 3.86
CA GLU A 32 -0.32 2.65 4.97
C GLU A 32 1.17 2.49 4.64
N MET A 33 1.55 1.43 3.91
CA MET A 33 2.93 1.28 3.43
C MET A 33 3.33 2.39 2.45
N LEU A 34 2.44 2.79 1.54
CA LEU A 34 2.68 3.91 0.62
C LEU A 34 2.81 5.24 1.36
N ASP A 35 1.97 5.48 2.36
CA ASP A 35 2.04 6.67 3.22
C ASP A 35 3.39 6.71 3.97
N LEU A 36 3.80 5.58 4.56
CA LEU A 36 5.13 5.44 5.17
C LEU A 36 6.26 5.73 4.17
N MET A 37 6.16 5.23 2.94
CA MET A 37 7.15 5.53 1.91
C MET A 37 7.23 7.04 1.64
N VAL A 38 6.08 7.72 1.51
CA VAL A 38 6.04 9.17 1.29
C VAL A 38 6.60 9.94 2.49
N ASP A 39 6.17 9.60 3.71
CA ASP A 39 6.60 10.23 4.97
C ASP A 39 8.11 10.14 5.17
N PHE A 40 8.70 8.98 4.86
CA PHE A 40 10.13 8.75 4.94
C PHE A 40 10.89 9.09 3.66
N GLY A 41 10.20 9.67 2.67
CA GLY A 41 10.83 10.23 1.47
C GLY A 41 11.31 9.20 0.45
N VAL A 42 10.81 7.97 0.52
CA VAL A 42 11.03 6.92 -0.47
C VAL A 42 10.16 7.22 -1.70
N PRO A 43 10.75 7.40 -2.89
CA PRO A 43 10.00 7.76 -4.09
C PRO A 43 9.04 6.64 -4.49
N LEU A 44 7.82 6.99 -4.89
CA LEU A 44 6.87 6.11 -5.58
C LEU A 44 7.06 6.24 -7.09
N LYS A 45 6.79 5.15 -7.83
CA LYS A 45 6.71 5.17 -9.30
C LYS A 45 5.33 4.70 -9.72
N GLU A 46 4.62 5.53 -10.47
CA GLU A 46 3.21 5.30 -10.80
C GLU A 46 2.98 4.07 -11.69
N SER A 47 3.98 3.66 -12.48
CA SER A 47 3.90 2.49 -13.36
C SER A 47 4.32 1.17 -12.70
N GLU A 48 4.81 1.19 -11.45
CA GLU A 48 5.23 -0.03 -10.77
C GLU A 48 4.02 -0.79 -10.22
N THR A 49 4.01 -2.12 -10.41
CA THR A 49 3.05 -2.99 -9.73
C THR A 49 3.28 -2.96 -8.20
N PRO A 50 2.29 -3.34 -7.37
CA PRO A 50 2.47 -3.40 -5.91
C PRO A 50 3.67 -4.24 -5.50
N ARG A 51 3.85 -5.43 -6.11
CA ARG A 51 5.00 -6.30 -5.85
C ARG A 51 6.32 -5.70 -6.31
N ALA A 52 6.36 -4.99 -7.44
CA ALA A 52 7.56 -4.31 -7.90
C ALA A 52 7.97 -3.18 -6.94
N THR A 53 7.00 -2.36 -6.51
CA THR A 53 7.20 -1.29 -5.52
C THR A 53 7.72 -1.86 -4.19
N ALA A 54 7.10 -2.94 -3.69
CA ALA A 54 7.51 -3.63 -2.48
C ALA A 54 8.93 -4.20 -2.56
N ASN A 55 9.28 -4.86 -3.67
CA ASN A 55 10.63 -5.40 -3.87
C ASN A 55 11.69 -4.29 -3.91
N ARG A 56 11.37 -3.16 -4.55
CA ARG A 56 12.26 -2.00 -4.58
C ARG A 56 12.45 -1.40 -3.19
N LEU A 57 11.39 -1.26 -2.41
CA LEU A 57 11.48 -0.84 -1.01
C LEU A 57 12.36 -1.81 -0.21
N ALA A 58 12.08 -3.11 -0.29
CA ALA A 58 12.82 -4.16 0.41
C ALA A 58 14.33 -4.12 0.09
N ALA A 59 14.71 -3.82 -1.15
CA ALA A 59 16.12 -3.67 -1.55
C ALA A 59 16.82 -2.46 -0.90
N THR A 60 16.07 -1.49 -0.37
CA THR A 60 16.64 -0.37 0.42
C THR A 60 16.72 -0.66 1.92
N LEU A 61 16.08 -1.71 2.39
CA LEU A 61 16.07 -2.13 3.79
C LEU A 61 17.19 -3.13 4.05
N ALA A 62 17.62 -3.26 5.30
CA ALA A 62 18.49 -4.36 5.68
C ALA A 62 17.72 -5.69 5.53
N PRO A 63 18.38 -6.80 5.14
CA PRO A 63 17.75 -8.11 5.15
C PRO A 63 17.15 -8.42 6.52
N GLY A 64 15.94 -8.97 6.54
CA GLY A 64 15.22 -9.28 7.76
C GLY A 64 13.73 -8.94 7.71
N PRO A 65 13.06 -8.89 8.88
CA PRO A 65 11.61 -8.84 8.98
C PRO A 65 10.97 -7.72 8.16
N ALA A 66 11.53 -6.51 8.20
CA ALA A 66 10.99 -5.38 7.45
C ALA A 66 11.06 -5.55 5.92
N ALA A 67 12.14 -6.12 5.40
CA ALA A 67 12.27 -6.40 3.96
C ALA A 67 11.28 -7.49 3.53
N ASP A 68 11.10 -8.52 4.35
CA ASP A 68 10.13 -9.59 4.08
C ASP A 68 8.68 -9.09 4.24
N GLY A 69 8.43 -8.24 5.22
CA GLY A 69 7.15 -7.57 5.47
C GLY A 69 6.73 -6.71 4.27
N ALA A 70 7.63 -5.91 3.72
CA ALA A 70 7.37 -5.16 2.49
C ALA A 70 6.95 -6.08 1.33
N ARG A 71 7.66 -7.19 1.12
CA ARG A 71 7.32 -8.17 0.08
C ARG A 71 5.96 -8.85 0.32
N ARG A 72 5.65 -9.19 1.58
CA ARG A 72 4.36 -9.76 1.97
C ARG A 72 3.21 -8.79 1.67
N LEU A 73 3.36 -7.51 2.01
CA LEU A 73 2.36 -6.48 1.73
C LEU A 73 2.11 -6.31 0.22
N GLY A 74 3.17 -6.28 -0.59
CA GLY A 74 3.03 -6.20 -2.05
C GLY A 74 2.35 -7.42 -2.66
N GLN A 75 2.60 -8.62 -2.14
CA GLN A 75 1.90 -9.83 -2.56
C GLN A 75 0.43 -9.82 -2.14
N ALA A 76 0.13 -9.43 -0.91
CA ALA A 76 -1.24 -9.36 -0.40
C ALA A 76 -2.10 -8.38 -1.22
N GLU A 77 -1.57 -7.21 -1.58
CA GLU A 77 -2.26 -6.25 -2.45
C GLU A 77 -2.51 -6.79 -3.85
N GLU A 78 -1.53 -7.48 -4.44
CA GLU A 78 -1.68 -8.08 -5.76
C GLU A 78 -2.75 -9.19 -5.75
N HIS A 79 -2.77 -10.01 -4.69
CA HIS A 79 -3.82 -11.00 -4.48
C HIS A 79 -5.18 -10.35 -4.22
N ALA A 80 -5.25 -9.26 -3.45
CA ALA A 80 -6.48 -8.52 -3.21
C ALA A 80 -7.09 -7.98 -4.52
N ARG A 81 -6.25 -7.50 -5.46
CA ARG A 81 -6.70 -7.00 -6.78
C ARG A 81 -7.16 -8.10 -7.73
N TYR A 82 -6.47 -9.23 -7.77
CA TYR A 82 -6.64 -10.21 -8.85
C TYR A 82 -7.21 -11.56 -8.41
N ALA A 83 -7.08 -11.94 -7.14
CA ALA A 83 -7.53 -13.24 -6.64
C ALA A 83 -8.90 -13.15 -5.94
N ARG A 84 -9.73 -14.18 -6.14
CA ARG A 84 -11.00 -14.37 -5.41
C ARG A 84 -10.83 -14.98 -4.02
N ARG A 85 -9.67 -15.61 -3.72
CA ARG A 85 -9.44 -16.30 -2.44
C ARG A 85 -8.83 -15.36 -1.39
N PRO A 86 -9.24 -15.48 -0.11
CA PRO A 86 -8.68 -14.68 0.97
C PRO A 86 -7.18 -14.94 1.16
N TRP A 87 -6.44 -13.87 1.41
CA TRP A 87 -5.06 -13.93 1.91
C TRP A 87 -5.09 -14.08 3.44
N PRO A 88 -4.14 -14.80 4.07
CA PRO A 88 -4.08 -14.88 5.54
C PRO A 88 -3.87 -13.48 6.14
N ALA A 89 -4.88 -12.97 6.87
CA ALA A 89 -4.87 -11.63 7.44
C ALA A 89 -3.78 -11.43 8.52
N GLU A 90 -3.36 -12.53 9.15
CA GLU A 90 -2.55 -12.59 10.37
C GLU A 90 -1.09 -12.10 10.22
N ALA A 91 -0.69 -11.57 9.06
CA ALA A 91 0.67 -11.08 8.83
C ALA A 91 0.76 -9.62 8.32
N LEU A 92 -0.37 -8.93 8.08
CA LEU A 92 -0.33 -7.60 7.43
C LEU A 92 0.04 -6.48 8.40
N ALA A 93 -0.68 -6.37 9.53
CA ALA A 93 -0.43 -5.34 10.53
C ALA A 93 0.99 -5.43 11.11
N SER A 94 1.47 -6.64 11.40
CA SER A 94 2.85 -6.87 11.85
C SER A 94 3.86 -6.46 10.78
N SER A 95 3.62 -6.80 9.50
CA SER A 95 4.50 -6.39 8.40
C SER A 95 4.58 -4.86 8.26
N VAL A 96 3.48 -4.13 8.45
CA VAL A 96 3.48 -2.66 8.45
C VAL A 96 4.31 -2.12 9.61
N LEU A 97 4.14 -2.66 10.82
CA LEU A 97 4.92 -2.26 12.00
C LEU A 97 6.42 -2.53 11.82
N GLU A 98 6.79 -3.66 11.23
CA GLU A 98 8.18 -4.00 10.89
C GLU A 98 8.79 -2.99 9.91
N VAL A 99 8.07 -2.66 8.84
CA VAL A 99 8.49 -1.65 7.84
C VAL A 99 8.61 -0.28 8.50
N ARG A 100 7.61 0.14 9.27
CA ARG A 100 7.62 1.40 10.03
C ARG A 100 8.83 1.49 10.95
N ALA A 101 9.09 0.46 11.75
CA ALA A 101 10.24 0.44 12.66
C ALA A 101 11.58 0.59 11.93
N ALA A 102 11.74 -0.10 10.80
CA ALA A 102 12.95 0.00 9.98
C ALA A 102 13.13 1.40 9.36
N LEU A 103 12.03 2.03 8.92
CA LEU A 103 12.02 3.39 8.37
C LEU A 103 12.26 4.46 9.46
N VAL A 104 11.67 4.31 10.64
CA VAL A 104 11.92 5.18 11.81
C VAL A 104 13.39 5.10 12.21
N GLY A 105 13.95 3.88 12.32
CA GLY A 105 15.38 3.69 12.54
C GLY A 105 16.24 4.35 11.46
N ARG A 106 15.69 4.56 10.25
CA ARG A 106 16.32 5.24 9.11
C ARG A 106 16.26 6.76 9.16
N ALA A 107 15.37 7.37 9.94
CA ALA A 107 15.11 8.80 9.87
C ALA A 107 16.37 9.67 10.00
N GLY A 108 17.27 9.37 10.96
CA GLY A 108 18.51 10.13 11.12
C GLY A 108 19.48 10.03 9.92
N ARG A 109 19.58 8.85 9.30
CA ARG A 109 20.36 8.65 8.07
C ARG A 109 19.65 9.22 6.83
N TRP A 110 18.32 9.22 6.80
CA TRP A 110 17.49 9.81 5.74
C TRP A 110 17.54 11.35 5.74
N ILE A 111 17.52 12.00 6.90
CA ILE A 111 17.65 13.46 7.01
C ILE A 111 18.99 13.91 6.40
N ARG A 112 20.08 13.22 6.76
CA ARG A 112 21.41 13.46 6.18
C ARG A 112 21.44 13.21 4.67
N LEU A 113 20.78 12.15 4.21
CA LEU A 113 20.70 11.82 2.78
C LEU A 113 19.88 12.84 1.98
N ARG A 114 18.77 13.35 2.52
CA ARG A 114 17.99 14.44 1.90
C ARG A 114 18.80 15.73 1.84
N ALA A 115 19.52 16.07 2.90
CA ALA A 115 20.42 17.23 2.93
C ALA A 115 21.53 17.12 1.86
N ALA A 116 21.97 15.91 1.53
CA ALA A 116 23.00 15.66 0.51
C ALA A 116 22.46 15.54 -0.94
N LEU A 117 21.29 14.91 -1.14
CA LEU A 117 20.75 14.58 -2.49
C LEU A 117 19.66 15.54 -3.00
N LEU A 118 19.01 16.30 -2.12
CA LEU A 118 17.87 17.15 -2.46
C LEU A 118 18.10 18.60 -1.99
N PRO A 119 18.92 19.40 -2.71
CA PRO A 119 18.89 20.85 -2.55
C PRO A 119 17.44 21.36 -2.68
N PRO A 120 17.03 22.43 -1.97
CA PRO A 120 15.63 22.89 -1.88
C PRO A 120 14.90 23.05 -3.22
N SER A 121 15.64 23.28 -4.31
CA SER A 121 15.15 23.43 -5.68
C SER A 121 14.62 22.14 -6.32
N VAL A 122 15.12 20.96 -5.95
CA VAL A 122 14.70 19.67 -6.54
C VAL A 122 13.40 19.17 -5.88
N ILE A 123 13.25 19.40 -4.57
CA ILE A 123 12.03 19.10 -3.81
C ILE A 123 10.83 19.87 -4.37
N ARG A 124 11.01 21.12 -4.79
CA ARG A 124 9.94 21.96 -5.35
C ARG A 124 9.46 21.44 -6.72
N ARG A 125 10.37 20.88 -7.53
CA ARG A 125 10.03 20.29 -8.84
C ARG A 125 9.29 18.97 -8.68
N TRP A 126 9.66 18.16 -7.69
CA TRP A 126 8.96 16.93 -7.34
C TRP A 126 7.54 17.16 -6.80
N ARG A 127 7.31 18.22 -5.99
CA ARG A 127 5.95 18.60 -5.55
C ARG A 127 5.02 19.00 -6.71
N MET A 128 5.55 19.54 -7.81
CA MET A 128 4.73 19.85 -8.99
C MET A 128 4.39 18.62 -9.81
N ALA A 129 5.23 17.59 -9.81
CA ALA A 129 4.95 16.32 -10.48
C ALA A 129 3.88 15.49 -9.72
N MET A 130 3.73 15.70 -8.42
CA MET A 130 2.72 15.01 -7.57
C MET A 130 1.39 15.77 -7.44
N VAL A 131 1.26 16.99 -7.96
CA VAL A 131 -0.06 17.60 -8.14
C VAL A 131 -0.60 17.05 -9.45
N PRO A 132 -1.60 16.14 -9.44
CA PRO A 132 -2.18 15.69 -10.68
C PRO A 132 -2.67 16.92 -11.43
N ALA A 133 -2.20 17.09 -12.66
CA ALA A 133 -2.79 18.01 -13.60
C ALA A 133 -4.21 17.52 -13.87
N ARG A 134 -5.15 17.90 -12.99
CA ARG A 134 -6.57 17.89 -13.32
C ARG A 134 -6.68 18.75 -14.57
N PHE A 135 -6.94 18.08 -15.69
CA PHE A 135 -7.19 18.69 -16.98
C PHE A 135 -8.09 19.91 -16.75
N ARG A 136 -7.51 21.10 -16.87
CA ARG A 136 -8.26 22.34 -17.01
C ARG A 136 -8.85 22.27 -18.41
N ARG A 137 -10.02 21.64 -18.53
CA ARG A 137 -10.84 21.66 -19.74
C ARG A 137 -11.09 23.12 -20.07
N TRP A 138 -10.46 23.61 -21.12
CA TRP A 138 -10.75 24.93 -21.67
C TRP A 138 -12.13 24.85 -22.36
N PRO A 139 -13.04 25.80 -22.15
CA PRO A 139 -14.27 25.91 -22.93
C PRO A 139 -13.94 26.55 -24.28
N GLU A 140 -14.22 25.83 -25.37
CA GLU A 140 -14.15 26.38 -26.73
C GLU A 140 -15.35 27.33 -26.95
N PRO A 141 -15.15 28.54 -27.50
CA PRO A 141 -16.23 29.45 -27.90
C PRO A 141 -16.88 29.10 -29.24
#